data_AF-A0A2D4J1Q4-F1
#
_entry.id   AF-A0A2D4J1Q4-F1
#
_cell.length_a   1.000
_cell.length_b   1.000
_cell.length_c   1.000
_cell.angle_alpha   90.00
_cell.angle_beta   90.00
_cell.angle_gamma   90.00
#
_symmetry.space_group_name_H-M   'P 1'
#
loop_
_entity.id
_entity.type
_entity.pdbx_description
1 polymer ?
#
loop_
_entity_poly.entity_id
_entity_poly.type
_entity_poly.pdbx_seq_one_letter_code
_entity_poly.pdbx_strand_id
1 'polypeptide(L)'
;NTLSKLKLELDFDSHGISQVQLVLFGFQDAVNKVLRTHNIKPHWMFALDSIIRKAVQTAITILVPELRTHFSLASESDNADQDEIEAEEEHAPDPAVQGPCLVLDDAVATSGVSTLSSTVSHDSQAAQRSLNVQLGRLKLETNRLLEELVQKEREFQALLHHAIEEKEQEIKHLKLKTQPKDIPGLSVSHFSTQDRGIEDPDLINWLRVHGADKETINRFLAEEYTLMDVLYYVTRDDLKCLRLRGGIICTLWKAISDFREKHTCP
;
A
#
# COMPACT_ATOMS: atom_id res chain seq x y z
N ASN A 1 -0.56 28.12 1.11
CA ASN A 1 -0.43 26.93 0.23
C ASN A 1 0.63 25.92 0.70
N THR A 2 1.57 26.29 1.57
CA THR A 2 2.56 25.38 2.19
C THR A 2 1.97 24.54 3.34
N LEU A 3 1.09 25.13 4.15
CA LEU A 3 0.48 24.45 5.32
C LEU A 3 -0.40 23.25 4.92
N SER A 4 -1.15 23.36 3.82
CA SER A 4 -1.99 22.28 3.30
C SER A 4 -1.17 21.11 2.73
N LYS A 5 0.03 21.39 2.22
CA LYS A 5 0.96 20.35 1.73
C LYS A 5 1.60 19.60 2.89
N LEU A 6 2.02 20.32 3.93
CA LEU A 6 2.53 19.71 5.18
C LEU A 6 1.48 18.81 5.84
N LYS A 7 0.20 19.22 5.86
CA LYS A 7 -0.89 18.37 6.36
C LYS A 7 -0.95 17.01 5.66
N LEU A 8 -0.81 16.99 4.34
CA LEU A 8 -0.92 15.78 3.52
C LEU A 8 0.27 14.83 3.75
N GLU A 9 1.43 15.40 4.09
CA GLU A 9 2.67 14.66 4.41
C GLU A 9 2.67 14.17 5.87
N LEU A 10 2.04 14.92 6.78
CA LEU A 10 1.89 14.60 8.21
C LEU A 10 0.76 13.61 8.51
N ASP A 11 -0.28 13.51 7.67
CA ASP A 11 -1.39 12.54 7.83
C ASP A 11 -0.91 11.07 7.86
N PHE A 12 0.29 10.81 7.33
CA PHE A 12 0.94 9.50 7.31
C PHE A 12 1.88 9.25 8.51
N ASP A 13 2.19 10.26 9.32
CA ASP A 13 3.11 10.16 10.45
C ASP A 13 2.53 10.80 11.73
N SER A 14 1.83 9.97 12.51
CA SER A 14 1.26 10.33 13.82
C SER A 14 2.30 10.89 14.80
N HIS A 15 3.57 10.45 14.69
CA HIS A 15 4.65 10.96 15.52
C HIS A 15 5.09 12.37 15.09
N GLY A 16 5.16 12.62 13.78
CA GLY A 16 5.42 13.94 13.20
C GLY A 16 4.37 14.98 13.59
N ILE A 17 3.09 14.60 13.65
CA ILE A 17 1.99 15.48 14.09
C ILE A 17 2.20 15.93 15.54
N SER A 18 2.53 14.99 16.43
CA SER A 18 2.72 15.26 17.85
C SER A 18 3.92 16.19 18.10
N GLN A 19 5.01 16.03 17.34
CA GLN A 19 6.17 16.91 17.43
C GLN A 19 5.85 18.32 16.92
N VAL A 20 5.13 18.45 15.81
CA VAL A 20 4.73 19.75 15.27
C VAL A 20 3.80 20.49 16.23
N GLN A 21 2.88 19.79 16.92
CA GLN A 21 2.07 20.37 17.99
C GLN A 21 2.94 20.91 19.13
N LEU A 22 3.89 20.11 19.63
CA LEU A 22 4.77 20.53 20.72
C LEU A 22 5.61 21.77 20.35
N VAL A 23 6.11 21.83 19.11
CA VAL A 23 6.86 22.98 18.59
C VAL A 23 5.96 24.20 18.43
N LEU A 24 4.71 24.05 17.97
CA LEU A 24 3.73 25.14 17.85
C LEU A 24 3.33 25.71 19.22
N PHE A 25 3.16 24.87 20.24
CA PHE A 25 2.91 25.32 21.61
C PHE A 25 4.14 26.04 22.19
N GLY A 26 5.33 25.47 22.03
CA GLY A 26 6.58 26.09 22.50
C GLY A 26 6.93 27.39 21.78
N PHE A 27 6.50 27.55 20.52
CA PHE A 27 6.67 28.79 19.75
C PHE A 27 5.92 29.96 20.38
N GLN A 28 4.70 29.74 20.89
CA GLN A 28 3.95 30.80 21.56
C GLN A 28 4.70 31.34 22.78
N ASP A 29 5.26 30.45 23.61
CA ASP A 29 6.02 30.84 24.80
C ASP A 29 7.36 31.48 24.46
N ALA A 30 8.05 30.96 23.43
CA ALA A 30 9.31 31.54 22.95
C ALA A 30 9.10 32.96 22.40
N VAL A 31 8.06 33.17 21.59
CA VAL A 31 7.73 34.50 21.05
C VAL A 31 7.29 35.44 22.18
N ASN A 32 6.45 34.98 23.11
CA ASN A 32 6.04 35.78 24.26
C ASN A 32 7.23 36.18 25.16
N LYS A 33 8.24 35.31 25.31
CA LYS A 33 9.47 35.62 26.05
C LYS A 33 10.32 36.67 25.33
N VAL A 34 10.46 36.57 24.01
CA VAL A 34 11.19 37.57 23.20
C VAL A 34 10.46 38.92 23.22
N LEU A 35 9.13 38.92 23.08
CA LEU A 35 8.33 40.15 23.07
C LEU A 35 8.40 40.92 24.39
N ARG A 36 8.48 40.22 25.52
CA ARG A 36 8.69 40.83 26.85
C ARG A 36 10.10 41.42 27.03
N THR A 37 11.06 41.00 26.21
CA THR A 37 12.46 41.49 26.26
C THR A 37 12.62 42.80 25.48
N HIS A 38 11.63 43.17 24.67
CA HIS A 38 11.57 44.45 23.96
C HIS A 38 10.67 45.43 24.71
N ASN A 39 11.01 46.73 24.71
CA ASN A 39 10.22 47.81 25.32
C ASN A 39 8.93 48.12 24.53
N ILE A 40 8.05 47.13 24.38
CA ILE A 40 6.77 47.23 23.67
C ILE A 40 5.71 47.71 24.67
N LYS A 41 4.88 48.68 24.26
CA LYS A 41 3.80 49.19 25.12
C LYS A 41 2.77 48.08 25.41
N PRO A 42 2.17 48.03 26.62
CA PRO A 42 1.29 46.93 27.03
C PRO A 42 0.16 46.61 26.05
N HIS A 43 -0.53 47.62 25.50
CA HIS A 43 -1.62 47.41 24.53
C HIS A 43 -1.17 46.72 23.23
N TRP A 44 0.05 46.99 22.75
CA TRP A 44 0.60 46.31 21.56
C TRP A 44 1.05 44.88 21.88
N MET A 45 1.56 44.64 23.08
CA MET A 45 1.88 43.29 23.56
C MET A 45 0.60 42.43 23.63
N PHE A 46 -0.52 43.00 24.11
CA PHE A 46 -1.81 42.31 24.13
C PHE A 46 -2.37 42.04 22.73
N ALA A 47 -2.29 43.00 21.81
CA ALA A 47 -2.75 42.81 20.44
C ALA A 47 -1.93 41.72 19.72
N LEU A 48 -0.62 41.70 19.93
CA LEU A 48 0.27 40.71 19.34
C LEU A 48 0.09 39.32 19.95
N ASP A 49 -0.07 39.21 21.27
CA ASP A 49 -0.41 37.93 21.93
C ASP A 49 -1.74 37.37 21.41
N SER A 50 -2.74 38.23 21.21
CA SER A 50 -4.03 37.83 20.64
C SER A 50 -3.88 37.29 19.21
N ILE A 51 -3.08 37.95 18.37
CA ILE A 51 -2.83 37.51 16.98
C ILE A 51 -2.04 36.20 16.96
N ILE A 52 -1.01 36.06 17.79
CA ILE A 52 -0.20 34.83 17.90
C ILE A 52 -1.08 33.68 18.37
N ARG A 53 -1.89 33.89 19.41
CA ARG A 53 -2.83 32.89 19.92
C ARG A 53 -3.83 32.45 18.84
N LYS A 54 -4.38 33.40 18.08
CA LYS A 54 -5.28 33.11 16.94
C LYS A 54 -4.56 32.38 15.81
N ALA A 55 -3.32 32.74 15.49
CA ALA A 55 -2.53 32.10 14.45
C ALA A 55 -2.15 30.66 14.83
N VAL A 56 -1.72 30.42 16.06
CA VAL A 56 -1.43 29.09 16.61
C VAL A 56 -2.70 28.24 16.63
N GLN A 57 -3.83 28.78 17.10
CA GLN A 57 -5.12 28.08 17.09
C GLN A 57 -5.57 27.72 15.68
N THR A 58 -5.38 28.62 14.71
CA THR A 58 -5.71 28.39 13.30
C THR A 58 -4.80 27.32 12.70
N ALA A 59 -3.49 27.35 12.99
CA ALA A 59 -2.54 26.35 12.55
C ALA A 59 -2.87 24.96 13.11
N ILE A 60 -3.17 24.85 14.40
CA ILE A 60 -3.62 23.60 15.06
C ILE A 60 -4.91 23.09 14.42
N THR A 61 -5.89 23.97 14.20
CA THR A 61 -7.19 23.60 13.58
C THR A 61 -7.02 23.07 12.15
N ILE A 62 -6.06 23.60 11.39
CA ILE A 62 -5.77 23.15 10.03
C ILE A 62 -4.97 21.84 10.02
N LEU A 63 -3.98 21.72 10.91
CA LEU A 63 -3.08 20.58 11.01
C LEU A 63 -3.74 19.34 11.65
N VAL A 64 -4.64 19.53 12.63
CA VAL A 64 -5.29 18.44 13.38
C VAL A 64 -6.79 18.72 13.57
N PRO A 65 -7.63 18.40 12.57
CA PRO A 65 -9.07 18.54 12.68
C PRO A 65 -9.70 17.59 13.72
N GLU A 66 -9.02 16.47 14.03
CA GLU A 66 -9.56 15.35 14.80
C GLU A 66 -9.67 15.62 16.31
N LEU A 67 -9.05 16.69 16.85
CA LEU A 67 -9.21 17.10 18.26
C LEU A 67 -10.23 18.22 18.51
N ARG A 68 -10.91 18.74 17.48
CA ARG A 68 -11.92 19.81 17.67
C ARG A 68 -13.08 19.36 18.58
N THR A 69 -13.43 18.08 18.55
CA THR A 69 -14.47 17.50 19.41
C THR A 69 -14.06 17.43 20.89
N HIS A 70 -12.77 17.50 21.22
CA HIS A 70 -12.28 17.40 22.60
C HIS A 70 -11.92 18.74 23.27
N PHE A 71 -11.70 19.82 22.51
CA PHE A 71 -11.37 21.14 23.09
C PHE A 71 -12.51 22.16 23.07
N SER A 72 -13.54 21.99 22.21
CA SER A 72 -14.71 22.87 22.24
C SER A 72 -15.63 22.66 23.45
N LEU A 73 -15.38 21.66 24.30
CA LEU A 73 -16.17 21.42 25.52
C LEU A 73 -15.50 21.94 26.81
N ALA A 74 -14.29 22.49 26.75
CA ALA A 74 -13.54 22.87 27.96
C ALA A 74 -13.20 24.37 28.08
N SER A 75 -13.73 25.23 27.20
CA SER A 75 -13.43 26.68 27.25
C SER A 75 -14.67 27.55 27.03
N GLU A 76 -15.81 27.16 27.60
CA GLU A 76 -16.97 28.05 27.81
C GLU A 76 -17.60 27.78 29.19
N SER A 77 -16.78 27.75 30.25
CA SER A 77 -17.31 27.79 31.61
C SER A 77 -16.47 28.69 32.51
N ASP A 78 -17.18 29.60 33.16
CA ASP A 78 -16.85 30.32 34.41
C ASP A 78 -16.32 31.78 34.32
N ASN A 79 -17.31 32.67 34.09
CA ASN A 79 -17.82 33.71 35.01
C ASN A 79 -16.95 34.89 35.52
N ALA A 80 -17.66 36.04 35.51
CA ALA A 80 -17.78 37.05 36.57
C ALA A 80 -17.01 38.38 36.46
N ASP A 81 -17.83 39.41 36.21
CA ASP A 81 -17.98 40.65 36.99
C ASP A 81 -17.34 41.98 36.55
N GLN A 82 -18.22 42.99 36.72
CA GLN A 82 -18.08 44.44 36.81
C GLN A 82 -17.99 45.28 35.52
N ASP A 83 -18.82 46.30 35.29
CA ASP A 83 -20.08 46.75 35.94
C ASP A 83 -20.67 47.91 35.09
N GLU A 84 -21.92 48.25 35.41
CA GLU A 84 -22.50 49.62 35.37
C GLU A 84 -23.19 50.19 34.10
N ILE A 85 -24.54 50.11 34.10
CA ILE A 85 -25.52 51.24 34.29
C ILE A 85 -26.83 51.10 33.47
N GLU A 86 -27.88 50.74 34.23
CA GLU A 86 -29.24 51.32 34.35
C GLU A 86 -30.26 51.23 33.19
N ALA A 87 -31.33 50.45 33.42
CA ALA A 87 -32.67 50.89 33.87
C ALA A 87 -33.69 49.77 33.53
N GLU A 88 -34.21 49.04 34.53
CA GLU A 88 -35.61 49.11 35.03
C GLU A 88 -36.65 48.85 33.90
N GLU A 89 -37.54 47.86 33.93
CA GLU A 89 -38.38 47.39 35.04
C GLU A 89 -39.07 46.04 34.66
N GLU A 90 -39.22 45.17 35.67
CA GLU A 90 -40.24 44.11 35.92
C GLU A 90 -41.07 43.46 34.78
N HIS A 91 -41.03 42.11 34.67
CA HIS A 91 -41.88 41.16 35.44
C HIS A 91 -41.86 39.76 34.75
N ALA A 92 -41.55 38.71 35.51
CA ALA A 92 -41.80 37.30 35.12
C ALA A 92 -43.30 36.96 35.37
N PRO A 93 -43.88 35.79 35.01
CA PRO A 93 -43.25 34.54 34.57
C PRO A 93 -43.91 33.79 33.38
N ASP A 94 -43.21 32.77 32.88
CA ASP A 94 -43.70 31.66 32.03
C ASP A 94 -44.96 30.96 32.64
N PRO A 95 -45.82 30.21 31.90
CA PRO A 95 -45.37 29.11 31.02
C PRO A 95 -46.27 28.76 29.79
N ALA A 96 -45.76 27.81 29.00
CA ALA A 96 -46.48 26.74 28.29
C ALA A 96 -46.89 26.93 26.80
N VAL A 97 -46.18 26.17 25.94
CA VAL A 97 -46.72 25.10 25.06
C VAL A 97 -47.84 25.47 24.06
N GLN A 98 -47.46 25.46 22.75
CA GLN A 98 -48.13 24.84 21.59
C GLN A 98 -48.15 25.73 20.33
N GLY A 99 -47.42 25.27 19.30
CA GLY A 99 -47.98 24.97 17.97
C GLY A 99 -48.46 26.11 17.06
N PRO A 100 -48.43 25.91 15.73
CA PRO A 100 -48.33 26.99 14.74
C PRO A 100 -49.68 27.38 14.14
N CYS A 101 -49.68 28.54 13.43
CA CYS A 101 -50.29 28.78 12.11
C CYS A 101 -51.24 30.00 12.03
N LEU A 102 -50.78 31.00 11.25
CA LEU A 102 -51.50 31.93 10.35
C LEU A 102 -52.63 32.82 10.90
N VAL A 103 -52.58 34.13 10.57
CA VAL A 103 -53.57 34.87 9.74
C VAL A 103 -53.11 36.34 9.50
N LEU A 104 -53.05 36.70 8.21
CA LEU A 104 -53.20 37.98 7.48
C LEU A 104 -52.70 39.35 8.01
N ASP A 105 -51.83 39.92 7.16
CA ASP A 105 -51.92 41.20 6.39
C ASP A 105 -51.82 42.60 7.03
N ASP A 106 -51.19 43.44 6.20
CA ASP A 106 -51.18 44.90 6.09
C ASP A 106 -50.27 45.72 7.01
N ALA A 107 -49.10 46.09 6.46
CA ALA A 107 -48.65 47.49 6.40
C ALA A 107 -47.36 47.60 5.58
N VAL A 108 -47.47 48.29 4.44
CA VAL A 108 -46.34 48.76 3.64
C VAL A 108 -45.50 49.75 4.45
N ALA A 109 -44.24 49.40 4.74
CA ALA A 109 -43.19 50.36 5.04
C ALA A 109 -41.84 49.86 4.50
N THR A 110 -41.35 50.60 3.53
CA THR A 110 -40.01 50.59 2.94
C THR A 110 -38.87 50.33 3.93
N SER A 111 -38.17 49.22 3.80
CA SER A 111 -36.77 49.08 4.23
C SER A 111 -36.06 48.11 3.31
N GLY A 112 -35.43 48.67 2.28
CA GLY A 112 -34.61 47.92 1.35
C GLY A 112 -33.39 47.30 2.06
N VAL A 113 -33.11 46.06 1.66
CA VAL A 113 -31.79 45.42 1.70
C VAL A 113 -31.20 45.16 3.09
N SER A 114 -31.50 43.98 3.63
CA SER A 114 -30.58 43.13 4.42
C SER A 114 -31.26 41.78 4.58
N THR A 115 -31.00 40.77 3.74
CA THR A 115 -30.05 39.70 4.07
C THR A 115 -29.99 38.69 2.90
N LEU A 116 -29.24 38.99 1.84
CA LEU A 116 -28.93 37.98 0.82
C LEU A 116 -27.65 37.17 1.15
N SER A 117 -26.96 37.51 2.25
CA SER A 117 -25.73 36.81 2.68
C SER A 117 -25.97 35.53 3.51
N SER A 118 -27.16 35.30 4.06
CA SER A 118 -27.39 34.13 4.92
C SER A 118 -27.62 32.85 4.11
N THR A 119 -28.23 32.94 2.92
CA THR A 119 -28.55 31.78 2.08
C THR A 119 -27.30 31.18 1.42
N VAL A 120 -26.39 32.01 0.90
CA VAL A 120 -25.13 31.57 0.27
C VAL A 120 -24.17 30.94 1.29
N SER A 121 -24.17 31.46 2.52
CA SER A 121 -23.36 30.91 3.63
C SER A 121 -23.88 29.55 4.09
N HIS A 122 -25.20 29.38 4.12
CA HIS A 122 -25.83 28.12 4.51
C HIS A 122 -25.65 27.04 3.44
N ASP A 123 -25.74 27.41 2.15
CA ASP A 123 -25.49 26.50 1.02
C ASP A 123 -24.02 26.04 0.96
N SER A 124 -23.08 26.97 1.17
CA SER A 124 -21.66 26.64 1.23
C SER A 124 -21.32 25.72 2.41
N GLN A 125 -21.94 25.95 3.57
CA GLN A 125 -21.79 25.04 4.71
C GLN A 125 -22.44 23.67 4.48
N ALA A 126 -23.60 23.60 3.82
CA ALA A 126 -24.25 22.34 3.48
C ALA A 126 -23.42 21.53 2.47
N ALA A 127 -22.86 22.19 1.44
CA ALA A 127 -21.92 21.59 0.50
C ALA A 127 -20.66 21.08 1.20
N GLN A 128 -20.08 21.85 2.14
CA GLN A 128 -18.94 21.39 2.94
C GLN A 128 -19.27 20.18 3.83
N ARG A 129 -20.45 20.14 4.45
CA ARG A 129 -20.90 18.96 5.22
C ARG A 129 -21.04 17.73 4.32
N SER A 130 -21.63 17.88 3.13
CA SER A 130 -21.76 16.79 2.15
C SER A 130 -20.41 16.25 1.69
N LEU A 131 -19.46 17.14 1.38
CA LEU A 131 -18.09 16.75 1.00
C LEU A 131 -17.37 16.01 2.12
N ASN A 132 -17.51 16.44 3.38
CA ASN A 132 -16.94 15.74 4.53
C ASN A 132 -17.52 14.34 4.72
N VAL A 133 -18.83 14.16 4.49
CA VAL A 133 -19.46 12.83 4.54
C VAL A 133 -18.93 11.94 3.42
N GLN A 134 -18.79 12.44 2.19
CA GLN A 134 -18.22 11.69 1.08
C GLN A 134 -16.74 11.32 1.32
N LEU A 135 -15.96 12.25 1.86
CA LEU A 135 -14.57 11.99 2.24
C LEU A 135 -14.49 10.92 3.33
N GLY A 136 -15.36 10.97 4.34
CA GLY A 136 -15.44 9.95 5.38
C GLY A 136 -15.80 8.57 4.82
N ARG A 137 -16.76 8.50 3.90
CA ARG A 137 -17.11 7.25 3.19
C ARG A 137 -15.93 6.71 2.37
N LEU A 138 -15.23 7.57 1.65
CA LEU A 138 -14.09 7.17 0.84
C LEU A 138 -12.91 6.70 1.71
N LYS A 139 -12.67 7.36 2.85
CA LYS A 139 -11.66 6.94 3.84
C LYS A 139 -12.00 5.56 4.41
N LEU A 140 -13.27 5.31 4.76
CA LEU A 140 -13.70 3.99 5.22
C LEU A 140 -13.49 2.91 4.15
N GLU A 141 -13.90 3.19 2.91
CA GLU A 141 -13.76 2.25 1.79
C GLU A 141 -12.29 1.97 1.46
N THR A 142 -11.43 2.99 1.52
CA THR A 142 -9.98 2.84 1.31
C THR A 142 -9.36 1.94 2.38
N ASN A 143 -9.74 2.12 3.65
CA ASN A 143 -9.28 1.24 4.73
C ASN A 143 -9.78 -0.20 4.55
N ARG A 144 -11.07 -0.37 4.20
CA ARG A 144 -11.66 -1.68 3.91
C ARG A 144 -10.90 -2.40 2.78
N LEU A 145 -10.60 -1.70 1.68
CA LEU A 145 -9.85 -2.25 0.56
C LEU A 145 -8.39 -2.57 0.93
N LEU A 146 -7.77 -1.75 1.78
CA LEU A 146 -6.42 -2.02 2.27
C LEU A 146 -6.38 -3.30 3.13
N GLU A 147 -7.37 -3.48 4.01
CA GLU A 147 -7.52 -4.71 4.80
C GLU A 147 -7.74 -5.93 3.90
N GLU A 148 -8.60 -5.82 2.89
CA GLU A 148 -8.81 -6.88 1.89
C GLU A 148 -7.52 -7.21 1.13
N LEU A 149 -6.74 -6.21 0.74
CA LEU A 149 -5.48 -6.40 0.03
C LEU A 149 -4.45 -7.14 0.90
N VAL A 150 -4.30 -6.73 2.16
CA VAL A 150 -3.41 -7.41 3.13
C VAL A 150 -3.89 -8.83 3.42
N GLN A 151 -5.20 -9.04 3.48
CA GLN A 151 -5.77 -10.38 3.65
C GLN A 151 -5.49 -11.28 2.44
N LYS A 152 -5.65 -10.75 1.23
CA LYS A 152 -5.33 -11.46 -0.02
C LYS A 152 -3.84 -11.77 -0.13
N GLU A 153 -2.97 -10.84 0.23
CA GLU A 153 -1.53 -11.10 0.28
C GLU A 153 -1.20 -12.28 1.20
N ARG A 154 -1.78 -12.31 2.40
CA ARG A 154 -1.60 -13.43 3.34
C ARG A 154 -2.12 -14.76 2.80
N GLU A 155 -3.29 -14.76 2.15
CA GLU A 155 -3.85 -15.95 1.49
C GLU A 155 -2.92 -16.47 0.39
N PHE A 156 -2.41 -15.58 -0.48
CA PHE A 156 -1.48 -15.96 -1.54
C PHE A 156 -0.15 -16.49 -0.99
N GLN A 157 0.42 -15.84 0.03
CA GLN A 157 1.63 -16.32 0.70
C GLN A 157 1.41 -17.72 1.29
N ALA A 158 0.28 -17.99 1.94
CA ALA A 158 -0.05 -19.31 2.47
C ALA A 158 -0.16 -20.38 1.38
N LEU A 159 -0.82 -20.07 0.26
CA LEU A 159 -0.93 -20.97 -0.89
C LEU A 159 0.44 -21.28 -1.51
N LEU A 160 1.31 -20.27 -1.66
CA LEU A 160 2.67 -20.46 -2.16
C LEU A 160 3.50 -21.35 -1.23
N HIS A 161 3.44 -21.12 0.09
CA HIS A 161 4.11 -21.96 1.07
C HIS A 161 3.62 -23.41 0.99
N HIS A 162 2.32 -23.63 0.90
CA HIS A 162 1.75 -24.96 0.77
C HIS A 162 2.18 -25.66 -0.52
N ALA A 163 2.17 -24.96 -1.66
CA ALA A 163 2.59 -25.52 -2.94
C ALA A 163 4.08 -25.89 -2.97
N ILE A 164 4.93 -25.07 -2.33
CA ILE A 164 6.36 -25.38 -2.18
C ILE A 164 6.54 -26.63 -1.31
N GLU A 165 5.84 -26.70 -0.18
CA GLU A 165 5.92 -27.85 0.74
C GLU A 165 5.45 -29.15 0.07
N GLU A 166 4.36 -29.10 -0.70
CA GLU A 166 3.86 -30.24 -1.48
C GLU A 166 4.93 -30.72 -2.48
N LYS A 167 5.57 -29.80 -3.21
CA LYS A 167 6.64 -30.14 -4.15
C LYS A 167 7.87 -30.70 -3.46
N GLU A 168 8.25 -30.18 -2.29
CA GLU A 168 9.33 -30.76 -1.50
C GLU A 168 9.02 -32.19 -1.05
N GLN A 169 7.78 -32.45 -0.62
CA GLN A 169 7.34 -33.79 -0.23
C GLN A 169 7.35 -34.74 -1.44
N GLU A 170 6.88 -34.28 -2.60
CA GLU A 170 6.95 -35.04 -3.85
C GLU A 170 8.39 -35.38 -4.24
N ILE A 171 9.31 -34.40 -4.16
CA ILE A 171 10.74 -34.61 -4.39
C ILE A 171 11.32 -35.61 -3.39
N LYS A 172 10.99 -35.50 -2.09
CA LYS A 172 11.44 -36.45 -1.07
C LYS A 172 10.95 -37.86 -1.37
N HIS A 173 9.68 -38.02 -1.76
CA HIS A 173 9.12 -39.32 -2.13
C HIS A 173 9.78 -39.89 -3.39
N LEU A 174 9.99 -39.08 -4.42
CA LEU A 174 10.71 -39.48 -5.62
C LEU A 174 12.15 -39.89 -5.29
N LYS A 175 12.87 -39.13 -4.46
CA LYS A 175 14.22 -39.47 -3.99
C LYS A 175 14.27 -40.79 -3.22
N LEU A 176 13.30 -41.06 -2.35
CA LEU A 176 13.19 -42.35 -1.66
C LEU A 176 12.91 -43.50 -2.62
N LYS A 177 12.09 -43.26 -3.65
CA LYS A 177 11.74 -44.25 -4.69
C LYS A 177 12.86 -44.49 -5.70
N THR A 178 13.71 -43.49 -5.95
CA THR A 178 14.93 -43.60 -6.78
C THR A 178 16.17 -43.96 -5.97
N GLN A 179 16.06 -44.10 -4.65
CA GLN A 179 17.16 -44.61 -3.85
C GLN A 179 17.54 -46.00 -4.40
N PRO A 180 18.83 -46.28 -4.67
CA PRO A 180 19.23 -47.56 -5.24
C PRO A 180 18.80 -48.64 -4.27
N LYS A 181 17.89 -49.50 -4.69
CA LYS A 181 17.73 -50.79 -4.01
C LYS A 181 19.05 -51.51 -4.26
N ASP A 182 19.89 -51.60 -3.23
CA ASP A 182 20.99 -52.55 -3.21
C ASP A 182 20.38 -53.94 -3.41
N ILE A 183 20.31 -54.37 -4.66
CA ILE A 183 20.05 -55.74 -5.05
C ILE A 183 21.43 -56.41 -5.02
N PRO A 184 21.72 -57.31 -4.07
CA PRO A 184 22.91 -58.13 -4.15
C PRO A 184 22.73 -59.06 -5.35
N GLY A 185 23.40 -58.75 -6.47
CA GLY A 185 23.54 -59.69 -7.58
C GLY A 185 22.95 -59.27 -8.92
N LEU A 186 23.17 -58.04 -9.36
CA LEU A 186 23.27 -57.77 -10.80
C LEU A 186 24.55 -57.00 -11.08
N SER A 187 25.48 -57.71 -11.71
CA SER A 187 26.71 -57.17 -12.29
C SER A 187 26.36 -56.12 -13.35
N VAL A 188 26.13 -54.88 -12.93
CA VAL A 188 26.30 -53.74 -13.82
C VAL A 188 27.79 -53.47 -13.83
N SER A 189 28.40 -53.83 -14.95
CA SER A 189 29.79 -53.53 -15.26
C SER A 189 30.03 -52.04 -15.03
N HIS A 190 30.63 -51.71 -13.89
CA HIS A 190 31.32 -50.45 -13.70
C HIS A 190 32.45 -50.42 -14.72
N PHE A 191 32.17 -49.88 -15.91
CA PHE A 191 33.22 -49.45 -16.81
C PHE A 191 33.84 -48.20 -16.19
N SER A 192 34.91 -48.45 -15.44
CA SER A 192 36.14 -47.67 -15.44
C SER A 192 35.98 -46.16 -15.54
N THR A 193 36.01 -45.53 -14.37
CA THR A 193 36.49 -44.16 -14.19
C THR A 193 37.94 -44.10 -14.71
N GLN A 194 38.13 -43.66 -15.95
CA GLN A 194 39.45 -43.36 -16.48
C GLN A 194 39.40 -42.09 -17.34
N ASP A 195 39.71 -40.98 -16.69
CA ASP A 195 40.40 -39.78 -17.17
C ASP A 195 41.02 -39.88 -18.59
N ARG A 196 40.21 -39.57 -19.60
CA ARG A 196 40.56 -38.84 -20.84
C ARG A 196 39.29 -38.73 -21.69
N GLY A 197 38.92 -37.51 -22.09
CA GLY A 197 37.72 -37.16 -22.88
C GLY A 197 37.12 -38.33 -23.65
N ILE A 198 36.10 -38.96 -23.08
CA ILE A 198 35.32 -40.00 -23.73
C ILE A 198 34.31 -39.24 -24.58
N GLU A 199 34.79 -38.75 -25.72
CA GLU A 199 33.93 -38.39 -26.83
C GLU A 199 33.11 -39.65 -27.16
N ASP A 200 31.83 -39.67 -26.78
CA ASP A 200 30.93 -40.76 -27.14
C ASP A 200 30.79 -40.77 -28.68
N PRO A 201 31.43 -41.72 -29.37
CA PRO A 201 31.49 -41.71 -30.82
C PRO A 201 30.11 -41.96 -31.43
N ASP A 202 29.24 -42.68 -30.72
CA ASP A 202 27.88 -42.99 -31.14
C ASP A 202 27.01 -41.73 -31.06
N LEU A 203 27.18 -40.92 -30.01
CA LEU A 203 26.53 -39.61 -29.91
C LEU A 203 26.97 -38.68 -31.05
N ILE A 204 28.28 -38.58 -31.30
CA ILE A 204 28.83 -37.71 -32.36
C ILE A 204 28.28 -38.13 -33.73
N ASN A 205 28.26 -39.43 -34.01
CA ASN A 205 27.76 -39.96 -35.26
C ASN A 205 26.25 -39.72 -35.41
N TRP A 206 25.47 -39.98 -34.36
CA TRP A 206 24.02 -39.76 -34.35
C TRP A 206 23.68 -38.28 -34.59
N LEU A 207 24.33 -37.36 -33.87
CA LEU A 207 24.16 -35.92 -34.05
C LEU A 207 24.50 -35.48 -35.48
N ARG A 208 25.57 -36.03 -36.07
CA ARG A 208 25.98 -35.73 -37.45
C ARG A 208 24.95 -36.21 -38.47
N VAL A 209 24.37 -37.41 -38.28
CA VAL A 209 23.29 -37.94 -39.12
C VAL A 209 22.07 -37.04 -39.10
N HIS A 210 21.77 -36.41 -37.96
CA HIS A 210 20.67 -35.46 -37.81
C HIS A 210 21.03 -34.00 -38.13
N GLY A 211 22.16 -33.77 -38.80
CA GLY A 211 22.55 -32.47 -39.33
C GLY A 211 23.12 -31.49 -38.30
N ALA A 212 23.60 -31.98 -37.15
CA ALA A 212 24.31 -31.13 -36.19
C ALA A 212 25.68 -30.71 -36.75
N ASP A 213 25.99 -29.42 -36.63
CA ASP A 213 27.31 -28.88 -36.94
C ASP A 213 28.31 -29.18 -35.83
N LYS A 214 29.60 -29.01 -36.13
CA LYS A 214 30.69 -29.26 -35.17
C LYS A 214 30.52 -28.46 -33.87
N GLU A 215 29.99 -27.25 -33.96
CA GLU A 215 29.73 -26.43 -32.77
C GLU A 215 28.60 -26.99 -31.91
N THR A 216 27.50 -27.45 -32.51
CA THR A 216 26.43 -28.13 -31.77
C THR A 216 26.93 -29.40 -31.11
N ILE A 217 27.69 -30.23 -31.83
CA ILE A 217 28.29 -31.45 -31.26
C ILE A 217 29.18 -31.13 -30.05
N ASN A 218 30.03 -30.11 -30.17
CA ASN A 218 30.89 -29.69 -29.06
C ASN A 218 30.09 -29.23 -27.83
N ARG A 219 28.91 -28.61 -27.99
CA ARG A 219 28.06 -28.23 -26.85
C ARG A 219 27.52 -29.44 -26.10
N PHE A 220 27.16 -30.51 -26.79
CA PHE A 220 26.76 -31.76 -26.13
C PHE A 220 27.93 -32.41 -25.39
N LEU A 221 29.12 -32.43 -26.00
CA LEU A 221 30.32 -33.00 -25.39
C LEU A 221 30.82 -32.20 -24.19
N ALA A 222 30.70 -30.87 -24.22
CA ALA A 222 31.11 -30.00 -23.13
C ALA A 222 30.25 -30.20 -21.87
N GLU A 223 28.99 -30.60 -22.04
CA GLU A 223 28.06 -30.95 -20.96
C GLU A 223 28.06 -32.46 -20.66
N GLU A 224 29.03 -33.21 -21.21
CA GLU A 224 29.23 -34.65 -20.97
C GLU A 224 28.00 -35.53 -21.27
N TYR A 225 27.15 -35.10 -22.22
CA TYR A 225 26.02 -35.93 -22.65
C TYR A 225 26.52 -37.21 -23.34
N THR A 226 25.87 -38.33 -23.03
CA THR A 226 25.97 -39.57 -23.82
C THR A 226 24.79 -39.72 -24.78
N LEU A 227 24.89 -40.62 -25.76
CA LEU A 227 23.77 -40.93 -26.65
C LEU A 227 22.54 -41.40 -25.88
N MET A 228 22.74 -42.19 -24.82
CA MET A 228 21.66 -42.68 -23.98
C MET A 228 20.97 -41.54 -23.24
N ASP A 229 21.73 -40.56 -22.74
CA ASP A 229 21.16 -39.39 -22.08
C ASP A 229 20.25 -38.59 -23.02
N VAL A 230 20.74 -38.36 -24.25
CA VAL A 230 20.00 -37.63 -25.28
C VAL A 230 18.72 -38.37 -25.68
N LEU A 231 18.79 -39.68 -25.87
CA LEU A 231 17.64 -40.45 -26.33
C LEU A 231 16.59 -40.71 -25.25
N TYR A 232 16.98 -40.95 -24.00
CA TYR A 232 16.04 -41.36 -22.94
C TYR A 232 15.63 -40.24 -21.98
N TYR A 233 16.52 -39.30 -21.67
CA TYR A 233 16.29 -38.36 -20.57
C TYR A 233 16.14 -36.90 -21.00
N VAL A 234 16.85 -36.48 -22.06
CA VAL A 234 16.83 -35.09 -22.52
C VAL A 234 15.42 -34.60 -22.85
N THR A 235 15.09 -33.40 -22.40
CA THR A 235 13.83 -32.71 -22.68
C THR A 235 14.02 -31.60 -23.72
N ARG A 236 12.91 -31.07 -24.21
CA ARG A 236 12.94 -29.98 -25.19
C ARG A 236 13.56 -28.70 -24.61
N ASP A 237 13.46 -28.50 -23.30
CA ASP A 237 14.05 -27.34 -22.64
C ASP A 237 15.57 -27.49 -22.43
N ASP A 238 16.05 -28.70 -22.18
CA ASP A 238 17.50 -28.99 -22.13
C ASP A 238 18.19 -28.67 -23.46
N LEU A 239 17.55 -29.00 -24.59
CA LEU A 239 18.01 -28.62 -25.92
C LEU A 239 18.07 -27.09 -26.13
N LYS A 240 17.20 -26.33 -25.47
CA LYS A 240 17.26 -24.85 -25.50
C LYS A 240 18.37 -24.33 -24.59
N CYS A 241 18.62 -24.97 -23.45
CA CYS A 241 19.72 -24.62 -22.55
C CYS A 241 21.08 -24.79 -23.23
N LEU A 242 21.21 -25.77 -24.13
CA LEU A 242 22.36 -25.94 -25.03
C LEU A 242 22.50 -24.84 -26.10
N ARG A 243 21.61 -23.83 -26.11
CA ARG A 243 21.59 -22.69 -27.05
C ARG A 243 21.64 -23.10 -28.52
N LEU A 244 20.96 -24.20 -28.83
CA LEU A 244 20.90 -24.72 -30.18
C LEU A 244 20.02 -23.84 -31.07
N ARG A 245 20.30 -23.82 -32.37
CA ARG A 245 19.45 -23.12 -33.35
C ARG A 245 18.07 -23.79 -33.41
N GLY A 246 16.99 -23.01 -33.55
CA GLY A 246 15.63 -23.56 -33.53
C GLY A 246 15.40 -24.72 -34.52
N GLY A 247 15.97 -24.63 -35.72
CA GLY A 247 15.89 -25.70 -36.72
C GLY A 247 16.52 -27.02 -36.27
N ILE A 248 17.71 -26.98 -35.64
CA ILE A 248 18.36 -28.20 -35.14
C ILE A 248 17.63 -28.76 -33.91
N ILE A 249 17.06 -27.89 -33.05
CA ILE A 249 16.20 -28.33 -31.93
C ILE A 249 15.01 -29.12 -32.47
N CYS A 250 14.34 -28.62 -33.51
CA CYS A 250 13.20 -29.32 -34.12
C CYS A 250 13.61 -30.69 -34.69
N THR A 251 14.72 -30.76 -35.41
CA THR A 251 15.21 -32.01 -36.01
C THR A 251 15.57 -33.04 -34.94
N LEU A 252 16.37 -32.64 -33.95
CA LEU A 252 16.81 -33.53 -32.87
C LEU A 252 15.63 -33.96 -32.00
N TRP A 253 14.75 -33.03 -31.61
CA TRP A 253 13.58 -33.36 -30.80
C TRP A 253 12.63 -34.32 -31.50
N LYS A 254 12.46 -34.18 -32.82
CA LYS A 254 11.69 -35.13 -33.62
C LYS A 254 12.33 -36.52 -33.59
N ALA A 255 13.63 -36.61 -33.85
CA ALA A 255 14.34 -37.89 -33.83
C ALA A 255 14.32 -38.58 -32.44
N ILE A 256 14.44 -37.81 -31.36
CA ILE A 256 14.31 -38.31 -29.97
C ILE A 256 12.89 -38.80 -29.71
N SER A 257 11.88 -38.04 -30.13
CA SER A 257 10.47 -38.41 -29.94
C SER A 257 10.12 -39.68 -30.72
N ASP A 258 10.54 -39.78 -31.98
CA ASP A 258 10.34 -40.96 -32.83
C ASP A 258 11.06 -42.20 -32.25
N PHE A 259 12.25 -42.02 -31.67
CA PHE A 259 12.97 -43.09 -30.98
C PHE A 259 12.20 -43.55 -29.75
N ARG A 260 11.75 -42.62 -28.89
CA ARG A 260 10.98 -42.95 -27.68
C ARG A 260 9.68 -43.66 -28.03
N GLU A 261 8.94 -43.19 -29.04
CA GLU A 261 7.69 -43.83 -29.47
C GLU A 261 7.92 -45.30 -29.84
N LYS A 262 8.99 -45.60 -30.60
CA LYS A 262 9.34 -46.98 -30.99
C LYS A 262 9.81 -47.86 -29.82
N HIS A 263 10.37 -47.28 -28.77
CA HIS A 263 10.90 -48.01 -27.60
C HIS A 263 9.97 -47.98 -26.39
N THR A 264 8.84 -47.28 -26.46
CA THR A 264 7.80 -47.22 -25.42
C THR A 264 6.54 -48.02 -25.80
N CYS A 265 6.50 -48.62 -26.99
CA CYS A 265 5.46 -49.59 -27.36
C CYS A 265 5.85 -51.00 -26.85
N PRO A 266 5.02 -51.65 -26.01
CA PRO A 266 5.13 -53.09 -25.73
C PRO A 266 4.77 -53.93 -26.96
#